data_AF-A0A1F9I7F2-F1
#
_entry.id   AF-A0A1F9I7F2-F1
#
_cell.length_a   1.000
_cell.length_b   1.000
_cell.length_c   1.000
_cell.angle_alpha   90.00
_cell.angle_beta   90.00
_cell.angle_gamma   90.00
#
_symmetry.space_group_name_H-M   'P 1'
#
loop_
_entity.id
_entity.type
_entity.pdbx_description
1 polymer ?
#
loop_
_entity_poly.entity_id
_entity_poly.type
_entity_poly.pdbx_seq_one_letter_code
_entity_poly.pdbx_strand_id
1 'polypeptide(L)'
;MNFERVLEALLGEFDCRHIRYAAIGGFALGVLGYPRTTIDLDFLVHKDDLNKVHDLLTNLGYQRVVHTENVSQYRHDDDAWGSIDLIHAFRKTSLAMLARVKSYPVFGEKRTVKAVDPEDVIGLKVQAMVNDPDRRPQELADIERLMDLYGSKLDWKRIQEYYDVFGLGEEAKRLRKRFRRAH
;
A
#
# COMPACT_ATOMS: atom_id res chain seq x y z
N MET A 1 1.39 -12.49 13.65
CA MET A 1 2.52 -11.56 13.49
C MET A 1 2.59 -10.57 14.66
N ASN A 2 3.79 -10.36 15.24
CA ASN A 2 4.11 -9.24 16.10
C ASN A 2 4.45 -8.03 15.21
N PHE A 3 3.42 -7.26 14.89
CA PHE A 3 3.48 -6.19 13.89
C PHE A 3 4.58 -5.15 14.18
N GLU A 4 4.67 -4.67 15.41
CA GLU A 4 5.63 -3.64 15.81
C GLU A 4 7.07 -4.13 15.63
N ARG A 5 7.39 -5.32 16.13
CA ARG A 5 8.73 -5.91 15.98
C ARG A 5 9.14 -6.07 14.51
N VAL A 6 8.24 -6.62 13.68
CA VAL A 6 8.53 -6.88 12.26
C VAL A 6 8.75 -5.55 11.53
N LEU A 7 7.83 -4.60 11.70
CA LEU A 7 7.93 -3.31 11.03
C LEU A 7 9.19 -2.54 11.49
N GLU A 8 9.53 -2.54 12.78
CA GLU A 8 10.77 -1.90 13.25
C GLU A 8 12.03 -2.49 12.63
N ALA A 9 12.11 -3.82 12.51
CA ALA A 9 13.23 -4.52 11.89
C ALA A 9 13.37 -4.14 10.41
N LEU A 10 12.24 -4.09 9.67
CA LEU A 10 12.25 -3.73 8.25
C LEU A 10 12.61 -2.26 8.03
N LEU A 11 12.01 -1.34 8.78
CA LEU A 11 12.23 0.10 8.60
C LEU A 11 13.69 0.50 8.85
N GLY A 12 14.31 -0.07 9.88
CA GLY A 12 15.73 0.18 10.15
C GLY A 12 16.63 -0.21 8.97
N GLU A 13 16.39 -1.38 8.39
CA GLU A 13 17.17 -1.89 7.26
C GLU A 13 16.85 -1.17 5.94
N PHE A 14 15.58 -0.77 5.73
CA PHE A 14 15.19 0.01 4.56
C PHE A 14 15.89 1.37 4.52
N ASP A 15 16.02 2.04 5.67
CA ASP A 15 16.73 3.30 5.78
C ASP A 15 18.24 3.13 5.57
N CYS A 16 18.86 2.15 6.25
CA CYS A 16 20.30 1.85 6.11
C CYS A 16 20.72 1.49 4.67
N ARG A 17 19.86 0.76 3.94
CA ARG A 17 20.13 0.31 2.56
C ARG A 17 19.64 1.28 1.49
N HIS A 18 19.07 2.42 1.89
CA HIS A 18 18.43 3.41 1.02
C HIS A 18 17.41 2.79 0.05
N ILE A 19 16.58 1.88 0.55
CA ILE A 19 15.54 1.21 -0.25
C ILE A 19 14.45 2.22 -0.61
N ARG A 20 14.11 2.32 -1.90
CA ARG A 20 12.97 3.12 -2.37
C ARG A 20 11.70 2.29 -2.24
N TYR A 21 10.90 2.59 -1.22
CA TYR A 21 9.66 1.88 -0.93
C TYR A 21 8.53 2.80 -0.50
N ALA A 22 7.32 2.24 -0.46
CA ALA A 22 6.16 2.78 0.22
C ALA A 22 5.34 1.65 0.83
N ALA A 23 4.86 1.81 2.06
CA ALA A 23 3.76 1.01 2.59
C ALA A 23 2.50 1.24 1.74
N ILE A 24 1.80 0.15 1.44
CA ILE A 24 0.53 0.12 0.73
C ILE A 24 -0.49 -0.71 1.53
N GLY A 25 -1.61 -1.11 0.91
CA GLY A 25 -2.53 -2.08 1.49
C GLY A 25 -3.20 -1.62 2.78
N GLY A 26 -3.49 -2.58 3.67
CA GLY A 26 -4.17 -2.32 4.94
C GLY A 26 -3.37 -1.43 5.89
N PHE A 27 -2.05 -1.52 5.86
CA PHE A 27 -1.20 -0.70 6.71
C PHE A 27 -1.16 0.77 6.28
N ALA A 28 -1.13 1.04 4.96
CA ALA A 28 -1.26 2.40 4.45
C ALA A 28 -2.59 3.05 4.88
N LEU A 29 -3.70 2.31 4.88
CA LEU A 29 -4.98 2.81 5.41
C LEU A 29 -4.85 3.24 6.88
N GLY A 30 -4.15 2.44 7.69
CA GLY A 30 -3.94 2.72 9.11
C GLY A 30 -3.22 4.04 9.36
N VAL A 31 -2.11 4.28 8.66
CA VAL A 31 -1.36 5.54 8.81
C VAL A 31 -2.08 6.76 8.20
N LEU A 32 -3.04 6.53 7.30
CA LEU A 32 -3.93 7.54 6.73
C LEU A 32 -5.19 7.80 7.59
N GLY A 33 -5.25 7.28 8.82
CA GLY A 33 -6.33 7.57 9.77
C GLY A 33 -7.50 6.59 9.71
N TYR A 34 -7.36 5.46 9.02
CA TYR A 34 -8.32 4.36 9.06
C TYR A 34 -7.65 3.04 9.45
N PRO A 35 -7.46 2.79 10.76
CA PRO A 35 -6.83 1.56 11.23
C PRO A 35 -7.65 0.34 10.83
N ARG A 36 -7.01 -0.55 10.06
CA ARG A 36 -7.49 -1.90 9.76
C ARG A 36 -6.64 -2.89 10.53
N THR A 37 -7.28 -3.90 11.10
CA THR A 37 -6.56 -5.08 11.59
C THR A 37 -6.05 -5.83 10.36
N THR A 38 -4.78 -5.63 10.02
CA THR A 38 -4.09 -6.38 8.96
C THR A 38 -3.14 -7.38 9.60
N ILE A 39 -3.05 -8.55 8.99
CA ILE A 39 -2.11 -9.61 9.39
C ILE A 39 -0.80 -9.49 8.59
N ASP A 40 -0.86 -8.84 7.43
CA ASP A 40 0.22 -8.78 6.45
C ASP A 40 0.78 -7.35 6.31
N LEU A 41 2.05 -7.27 5.88
CA LEU A 41 2.71 -6.04 5.49
C LEU A 41 2.89 -5.98 3.97
N ASP A 42 2.28 -4.98 3.34
CA ASP A 42 2.37 -4.77 1.90
C ASP A 42 3.28 -3.57 1.59
N PHE A 43 4.23 -3.75 0.67
CA PHE A 43 5.09 -2.67 0.19
C PHE A 43 5.12 -2.57 -1.33
N LEU A 44 5.12 -1.34 -1.83
CA LEU A 44 5.57 -1.01 -3.17
C LEU A 44 7.08 -0.75 -3.13
N VAL A 45 7.88 -1.47 -3.92
CA VAL A 45 9.36 -1.36 -3.89
C VAL A 45 9.90 -1.11 -5.29
N HIS A 46 10.84 -0.19 -5.44
CA HIS A 46 11.51 0.05 -6.73
C HIS A 46 12.21 -1.22 -7.23
N LYS A 47 12.03 -1.57 -8.50
CA LYS A 47 12.55 -2.83 -9.08
C LYS A 47 14.05 -3.04 -8.84
N ASP A 48 14.87 -2.00 -9.01
CA ASP A 48 16.33 -2.11 -8.78
C ASP A 48 16.73 -2.35 -7.32
N ASP A 49 15.83 -2.13 -6.35
CA ASP A 49 16.10 -2.39 -4.93
C ASP A 49 15.58 -3.76 -4.46
N LEU A 50 14.92 -4.54 -5.34
CA LEU A 50 14.33 -5.84 -4.98
C LEU A 50 15.37 -6.85 -4.48
N ASN A 51 16.59 -6.86 -5.02
CA ASN A 51 17.65 -7.73 -4.53
C ASN A 51 18.05 -7.38 -3.10
N LYS A 52 18.14 -6.08 -2.76
CA LYS A 52 18.45 -5.63 -1.39
C LYS A 52 17.38 -6.08 -0.40
N VAL A 53 16.11 -6.01 -0.80
CA VAL A 53 14.97 -6.47 0.00
C VAL A 53 14.97 -7.99 0.10
N HIS A 54 15.24 -8.70 -0.99
CA HIS A 54 15.33 -10.15 -0.98
C HIS A 54 16.38 -10.65 0.02
N ASP A 55 17.60 -10.11 -0.05
CA ASP A 55 18.69 -10.46 0.87
C ASP A 55 18.34 -10.12 2.32
N LEU A 56 17.66 -9.00 2.56
CA LEU A 56 17.18 -8.65 3.90
C LEU A 56 16.18 -9.68 4.42
N LEU A 57 15.14 -9.99 3.64
CA LEU A 57 14.06 -10.87 4.07
C LEU A 57 14.55 -12.30 4.30
N THR A 58 15.42 -12.82 3.43
CA THR A 58 15.99 -14.16 3.61
C THR A 58 16.92 -14.24 4.83
N ASN A 59 17.71 -13.19 5.11
CA ASN A 59 18.51 -13.11 6.33
C ASN A 59 17.66 -13.05 7.61
N LEU A 60 16.44 -12.51 7.51
CA LEU A 60 15.45 -12.52 8.59
C LEU A 60 14.68 -13.85 8.70
N GLY A 61 14.97 -14.84 7.86
CA GLY A 61 14.35 -16.17 7.89
C GLY A 61 13.11 -16.31 7.00
N TYR A 62 12.73 -15.29 6.22
CA TYR A 62 11.60 -15.42 5.29
C TYR A 62 11.97 -16.27 4.08
N GLN A 63 11.01 -17.07 3.63
CA GLN A 63 11.05 -17.83 2.40
C GLN A 63 10.21 -17.14 1.33
N ARG A 64 10.76 -17.00 0.12
CA ARG A 64 10.01 -16.45 -1.02
C ARG A 64 9.13 -17.55 -1.62
N VAL A 65 7.82 -17.43 -1.44
CA VAL A 65 6.83 -18.42 -1.91
C VAL A 65 6.27 -18.09 -3.29
N VAL A 66 6.26 -16.80 -3.65
CA VAL A 66 5.86 -16.34 -4.99
C VAL A 66 6.88 -15.34 -5.49
N HIS A 67 7.26 -15.46 -6.77
CA HIS A 67 8.06 -14.46 -7.48
C HIS A 67 7.61 -14.40 -8.94
N THR A 68 7.12 -13.23 -9.35
CA THR A 68 6.75 -12.91 -10.72
C THR A 68 7.41 -11.60 -11.14
N GLU A 69 7.20 -11.16 -12.38
CA GLU A 69 7.65 -9.85 -12.81
C GLU A 69 7.06 -8.71 -11.94
N ASN A 70 5.80 -8.85 -11.49
CA ASN A 70 5.05 -7.77 -10.86
C ASN A 70 5.02 -7.85 -9.33
N VAL A 71 5.16 -9.03 -8.74
CA VAL A 71 5.03 -9.24 -7.30
C VAL A 71 5.99 -10.29 -6.76
N SER A 72 6.32 -10.16 -5.48
CA SER A 72 6.96 -11.21 -4.67
C SER A 72 6.23 -11.36 -3.35
N GLN A 73 6.03 -12.59 -2.88
CA GLN A 73 5.42 -12.86 -1.58
C GLN A 73 6.38 -13.68 -0.73
N TYR A 74 6.49 -13.29 0.53
CA TYR A 74 7.39 -13.88 1.50
C TYR A 74 6.61 -14.35 2.72
N ARG A 75 6.96 -15.54 3.21
CA ARG A 75 6.38 -16.13 4.42
C ARG A 75 7.48 -16.55 5.37
N HIS A 76 7.21 -16.47 6.66
CA HIS A 76 8.10 -16.95 7.70
C HIS A 76 7.45 -18.13 8.43
N ASP A 77 8.25 -19.13 8.84
CA ASP A 77 7.72 -20.34 9.50
C ASP A 77 7.24 -20.07 10.95
N ASP A 78 7.78 -19.03 11.59
CA ASP A 78 7.29 -18.48 12.86
C ASP A 78 6.18 -17.44 12.61
N ASP A 79 4.97 -17.73 13.11
CA ASP A 79 3.77 -16.88 13.04
C ASP A 79 3.97 -15.47 13.63
N ALA A 80 4.96 -15.27 14.49
CA ALA A 80 5.34 -13.96 15.00
C ALA A 80 5.87 -13.02 13.90
N TRP A 81 6.37 -13.56 12.78
CA TRP A 81 6.90 -12.78 11.66
C TRP A 81 5.91 -12.58 10.50
N GLY A 82 4.92 -13.48 10.35
CA GLY A 82 3.83 -13.32 9.37
C GLY A 82 4.28 -13.33 7.91
N SER A 83 3.56 -12.59 7.06
CA SER A 83 3.81 -12.47 5.62
C SER A 83 4.15 -11.05 5.19
N ILE A 84 4.98 -10.96 4.15
CA ILE A 84 5.34 -9.70 3.51
C ILE A 84 5.11 -9.83 2.01
N ASP A 85 4.27 -8.94 1.48
CA ASP A 85 3.91 -8.89 0.07
C ASP A 85 4.52 -7.64 -0.57
N LEU A 86 5.18 -7.84 -1.72
CA LEU A 86 5.86 -6.78 -2.46
C LEU A 86 5.23 -6.62 -3.83
N ILE A 87 4.84 -5.39 -4.17
CA ILE A 87 4.58 -4.97 -5.55
C ILE A 87 5.85 -4.32 -6.12
N HIS A 88 6.24 -4.75 -7.33
CA HIS A 88 7.44 -4.26 -8.00
C HIS A 88 7.12 -2.98 -8.78
N ALA A 89 7.71 -1.86 -8.39
CA ALA A 89 7.59 -0.59 -9.09
C ALA A 89 8.64 -0.46 -10.21
N PHE A 90 8.17 -0.59 -11.44
CA PHE A 90 8.97 -0.33 -12.65
C PHE A 90 8.16 0.31 -13.79
N ARG A 91 6.83 0.37 -13.65
CA ARG A 91 5.94 1.01 -14.62
C ARG A 91 5.73 2.48 -14.27
N LYS A 92 5.38 3.29 -15.26
CA LYS A 92 5.14 4.73 -15.12
C LYS A 92 4.28 5.07 -13.89
N THR A 93 3.14 4.41 -13.73
CA THR A 93 2.21 4.65 -12.61
C THR A 93 2.83 4.30 -11.25
N SER A 94 3.42 3.12 -11.10
CA SER A 94 4.06 2.69 -9.84
C SER A 94 5.28 3.53 -9.47
N LEU A 95 6.06 3.97 -10.46
CA LEU A 95 7.18 4.89 -10.23
C LEU A 95 6.68 6.28 -9.80
N ALA A 96 5.58 6.75 -10.39
CA ALA A 96 4.97 8.01 -9.99
C ALA A 96 4.39 7.95 -8.57
N MET A 97 3.85 6.80 -8.13
CA MET A 97 3.45 6.58 -6.73
C MET A 97 4.66 6.71 -5.78
N LEU A 98 5.78 6.04 -6.10
CA LEU A 98 7.02 6.17 -5.32
C LEU A 98 7.56 7.61 -5.27
N ALA A 99 7.37 8.40 -6.31
CA ALA A 99 7.79 9.79 -6.34
C ALA A 99 6.95 10.72 -5.43
N ARG A 100 5.76 10.28 -4.99
CA ARG A 100 4.82 11.07 -4.17
C ARG A 100 4.76 10.65 -2.71
N VAL A 101 5.50 9.61 -2.32
CA VAL A 101 5.44 9.03 -0.97
C VAL A 101 5.66 10.09 0.10
N LYS A 102 4.90 9.96 1.18
CA LYS A 102 5.02 10.82 2.36
C LYS A 102 5.42 10.00 3.56
N SER A 103 6.13 10.63 4.49
CA SER A 103 6.47 10.03 5.77
C SER A 103 5.33 10.25 6.77
N TYR A 104 4.93 9.19 7.47
CA TYR A 104 3.92 9.23 8.51
C TYR A 104 4.52 8.72 9.82
N PRO A 105 4.20 9.34 10.98
CA PRO A 105 4.68 8.89 12.27
C PRO A 105 4.03 7.54 12.65
N VAL A 106 4.81 6.66 13.26
CA VAL A 106 4.37 5.38 13.82
C VAL A 106 5.01 5.15 15.20
N PHE A 107 4.47 4.21 15.98
CA PHE A 107 4.93 3.88 17.34
C PHE A 107 5.00 5.08 18.29
N GLY A 108 3.96 5.93 18.27
CA GLY A 108 3.92 7.15 19.09
C GLY A 108 5.02 8.14 18.71
N GLU A 109 5.20 8.37 17.40
CA GLU A 109 6.17 9.31 16.81
C GLU A 109 7.65 8.92 16.97
N LYS A 110 7.96 7.74 17.50
CA LYS A 110 9.34 7.24 17.64
C LYS A 110 10.00 6.88 16.31
N ARG A 111 9.20 6.58 15.29
CA ARG A 111 9.64 6.20 13.95
C ARG A 111 8.74 6.82 12.90
N THR A 112 9.21 6.82 11.66
CA THR A 112 8.41 7.19 10.49
C THR A 112 8.40 6.08 9.48
N VAL A 113 7.28 5.92 8.77
CA VAL A 113 7.18 5.04 7.60
C VAL A 113 6.80 5.83 6.36
N LYS A 114 7.39 5.49 5.22
CA LYS A 114 6.96 6.01 3.93
C LYS A 114 5.71 5.24 3.50
N ALA A 115 4.62 5.94 3.19
CA ALA A 115 3.42 5.32 2.63
C ALA A 115 2.94 6.11 1.40
N VAL A 116 2.18 5.43 0.55
CA VAL A 116 1.49 6.09 -0.57
C VAL A 116 0.39 7.02 -0.05
N ASP A 117 0.02 8.01 -0.84
CA ASP A 117 -1.06 8.95 -0.50
C ASP A 117 -2.45 8.32 -0.68
N PRO A 118 -3.53 8.95 -0.15
CA PRO A 118 -4.87 8.37 -0.20
C PRO A 118 -5.35 8.00 -1.61
N GLU A 119 -5.05 8.82 -2.61
CA GLU A 119 -5.49 8.56 -3.99
C GLU A 119 -4.76 7.37 -4.59
N ASP A 120 -3.48 7.19 -4.29
CA ASP A 120 -2.71 6.04 -4.72
C ASP A 120 -3.18 4.76 -4.01
N VAL A 121 -3.56 4.82 -2.73
CA VAL A 121 -4.26 3.70 -2.05
C VAL A 121 -5.56 3.38 -2.79
N ILE A 122 -6.40 4.38 -3.08
CA ILE A 122 -7.66 4.19 -3.82
C ILE A 122 -7.38 3.54 -5.18
N GLY A 123 -6.38 4.00 -5.92
CA GLY A 123 -6.00 3.42 -7.22
C GLY A 123 -5.63 1.93 -7.13
N LEU A 124 -4.85 1.54 -6.12
CA LEU A 124 -4.50 0.13 -5.88
C LEU A 124 -5.72 -0.71 -5.47
N LYS A 125 -6.64 -0.14 -4.68
CA LYS A 125 -7.90 -0.77 -4.28
C LYS A 125 -8.83 -1.00 -5.47
N VAL A 126 -8.91 -0.03 -6.40
CA VAL A 126 -9.64 -0.16 -7.67
C VAL A 126 -9.08 -1.31 -8.50
N GLN A 127 -7.77 -1.39 -8.65
CA GLN A 127 -7.13 -2.50 -9.35
C GLN A 127 -7.44 -3.85 -8.68
N ALA A 128 -7.37 -3.92 -7.35
CA ALA A 128 -7.64 -5.14 -6.59
C ALA A 128 -9.07 -5.67 -6.81
N MET A 129 -10.09 -4.81 -6.77
CA MET A 129 -11.47 -5.21 -7.01
C MET A 129 -11.78 -5.59 -8.47
N VAL A 130 -10.97 -5.12 -9.43
CA VAL A 130 -11.08 -5.51 -10.85
C VAL A 130 -10.41 -6.87 -11.09
N ASN A 131 -9.25 -7.09 -10.47
CA ASN A 131 -8.52 -8.35 -10.57
C ASN A 131 -9.26 -9.50 -9.88
N ASP A 132 -9.92 -9.22 -8.76
CA ASP A 132 -10.66 -10.19 -7.97
C ASP A 132 -12.00 -9.58 -7.49
N PRO A 133 -13.10 -9.90 -8.17
CA PRO A 133 -14.43 -9.38 -7.83
C PRO A 133 -14.89 -9.70 -6.41
N ASP A 134 -14.41 -10.78 -5.79
CA ASP A 134 -14.81 -11.16 -4.42
C ASP A 134 -14.25 -10.18 -3.38
N ARG A 135 -13.17 -9.45 -3.72
CA ARG A 135 -12.61 -8.39 -2.88
C ARG A 135 -13.44 -7.11 -2.89
N ARG A 136 -14.28 -6.91 -3.92
CA ARG A 136 -15.00 -5.65 -4.17
C ARG A 136 -15.72 -5.08 -2.94
N PRO A 137 -16.46 -5.86 -2.13
CA PRO A 137 -17.16 -5.28 -0.97
C PRO A 137 -16.19 -4.61 0.02
N GLN A 138 -15.05 -5.23 0.31
CA GLN A 138 -14.06 -4.70 1.23
C GLN A 138 -13.28 -3.55 0.62
N GLU A 139 -12.87 -3.65 -0.65
CA GLU A 139 -12.11 -2.57 -1.29
C GLU A 139 -12.97 -1.30 -1.43
N LEU A 140 -14.27 -1.44 -1.76
CA LEU A 140 -15.16 -0.31 -1.83
C LEU A 140 -15.38 0.34 -0.45
N ALA A 141 -15.51 -0.46 0.62
CA ALA A 141 -15.62 0.06 1.98
C ALA A 141 -14.37 0.87 2.40
N ASP A 142 -13.17 0.38 2.06
CA ASP A 142 -11.91 1.09 2.33
C ASP A 142 -11.82 2.40 1.51
N ILE A 143 -12.21 2.36 0.24
CA ILE A 143 -12.26 3.54 -0.65
C ILE A 143 -13.23 4.59 -0.10
N GLU A 144 -14.47 4.20 0.22
CA GLU A 144 -15.48 5.13 0.75
C GLU A 144 -15.00 5.76 2.05
N ARG A 145 -14.30 5.00 2.91
CA ARG A 145 -13.76 5.53 4.15
C ARG A 145 -12.67 6.58 3.94
N LEU A 146 -11.75 6.38 3.00
CA LEU A 146 -10.78 7.41 2.62
C LEU A 146 -11.49 8.64 2.02
N MET A 147 -12.53 8.42 1.22
CA MET A 147 -13.33 9.51 0.66
C MET A 147 -14.06 10.32 1.72
N ASP A 148 -14.58 9.69 2.78
CA ASP A 148 -15.16 10.37 3.93
C ASP A 148 -14.12 11.19 4.72
N LEU A 149 -12.94 10.61 4.98
CA LEU A 149 -11.89 11.26 5.78
C LEU A 149 -11.27 12.47 5.08
N TYR A 150 -11.02 12.36 3.77
CA TYR A 150 -10.30 13.38 3.03
C TYR A 150 -11.22 14.29 2.21
N GLY A 151 -12.40 13.82 1.79
CA GLY A 151 -13.45 14.62 1.16
C GLY A 151 -12.93 15.50 0.01
N SER A 152 -12.99 16.81 0.20
CA SER A 152 -12.54 17.78 -0.82
C SER A 152 -11.01 17.87 -0.97
N LYS A 153 -10.24 17.38 0.01
CA LYS A 153 -8.76 17.37 -0.01
C LYS A 153 -8.19 16.36 -1.00
N LEU A 154 -9.00 15.40 -1.46
CA LEU A 154 -8.58 14.42 -2.44
C LEU A 154 -8.36 15.04 -3.82
N ASP A 155 -7.33 14.59 -4.53
CA ASP A 155 -7.21 14.80 -5.98
C ASP A 155 -8.21 13.90 -6.73
N TRP A 156 -9.43 14.41 -6.84
CA TRP A 156 -10.51 13.75 -7.57
C TRP A 156 -10.23 13.57 -9.06
N LYS A 157 -9.29 14.32 -9.65
CA LYS A 157 -8.90 14.11 -11.05
C LYS A 157 -8.06 12.84 -11.16
N ARG A 158 -7.06 12.67 -10.27
CA ARG A 158 -6.25 11.43 -10.23
C ARG A 158 -7.09 10.19 -9.88
N ILE A 159 -8.04 10.32 -8.95
CA ILE A 159 -8.98 9.22 -8.67
C ILE A 159 -9.78 8.84 -9.92
N GLN A 160 -10.28 9.84 -10.67
CA GLN A 160 -10.99 9.57 -11.93
C GLN A 160 -10.09 8.82 -12.93
N GLU A 161 -8.83 9.24 -13.08
CA GLU A 161 -7.85 8.58 -13.96
C GLU A 161 -7.66 7.10 -13.58
N TYR A 162 -7.59 6.76 -12.28
CA TYR A 162 -7.49 5.36 -11.84
C TYR A 162 -8.71 4.52 -12.21
N TYR A 163 -9.92 5.06 -12.03
CA TYR A 163 -11.15 4.36 -12.41
C TYR A 163 -11.30 4.22 -13.94
N ASP A 164 -10.90 5.24 -14.69
CA ASP A 164 -11.01 5.25 -16.16
C ASP A 164 -10.14 4.15 -16.80
N VAL A 165 -8.95 3.86 -16.23
CA VAL A 165 -8.07 2.76 -16.69
C VAL A 165 -8.79 1.41 -16.74
N PHE A 166 -9.78 1.19 -15.86
CA PHE A 166 -10.54 -0.06 -15.77
C PHE A 166 -11.98 0.07 -16.28
N GLY A 167 -12.32 1.17 -16.97
CA GLY A 167 -13.68 1.39 -17.50
C GLY A 167 -14.73 1.70 -16.42
N LEU A 168 -14.32 2.04 -15.20
CA LEU A 168 -15.21 2.33 -14.07
C LEU A 168 -15.45 3.85 -13.88
N GLY A 169 -15.20 4.65 -14.91
CA GLY A 169 -15.26 6.12 -14.83
C GLY A 169 -16.59 6.69 -14.32
N GLU A 170 -17.72 6.07 -14.67
CA GLU A 170 -19.03 6.49 -14.16
C GLU A 170 -19.20 6.24 -12.66
N GLU A 171 -18.57 5.19 -12.12
CA GLU A 171 -18.55 4.93 -10.69
C GLU A 171 -17.78 6.02 -9.94
N ALA A 172 -16.60 6.41 -10.43
CA ALA A 172 -15.85 7.54 -9.86
C ALA A 172 -16.66 8.84 -9.87
N LYS A 173 -17.39 9.14 -10.95
CA LYS A 173 -18.26 10.32 -11.03
C LYS A 173 -19.38 10.27 -9.97
N ARG A 174 -19.98 9.11 -9.73
CA ARG A 174 -20.99 8.93 -8.67
C ARG A 174 -20.40 9.13 -7.27
N LEU A 175 -19.25 8.50 -6.99
CA LEU A 175 -18.54 8.63 -5.72
C LEU A 175 -18.13 10.09 -5.47
N ARG A 176 -17.58 10.77 -6.49
CA ARG A 176 -17.24 12.20 -6.40
C ARG A 176 -18.45 13.06 -6.05
N LYS A 177 -19.63 12.81 -6.63
CA LYS A 177 -20.85 13.56 -6.28
C LYS A 177 -21.25 13.36 -4.82
N ARG A 178 -21.08 12.14 -4.29
CA ARG A 178 -21.42 11.76 -2.91
C ARG A 178 -20.45 12.36 -1.88
N PHE A 179 -19.14 12.24 -2.11
CA PHE A 179 -18.13 12.54 -1.07
C PHE A 179 -17.38 13.87 -1.26
N ARG A 180 -17.40 14.50 -2.44
CA ARG A 180 -16.66 15.78 -2.67
C ARG A 180 -17.14 16.93 -1.78
N ARG A 181 -18.38 16.87 -1.30
CA ARG A 181 -18.99 17.89 -0.43
C ARG A 181 -18.78 17.61 1.06
N ALA A 182 -18.21 16.46 1.44
CA ALA A 182 -17.98 16.11 2.83
C ALA A 182 -16.86 17.00 3.40
N HIS A 183 -17.24 17.98 4.22
CA HIS A 183 -16.48 18.63 5.28
C HIS A 183 -17.44 19.24 6.29
#